data_AF-A0AAJ4XEV7-F1
#
_entry.id   AF-A0AAJ4XEV7-F1
#
_cell.length_a   1.000
_cell.length_b   1.000
_cell.length_c   1.000
_cell.angle_alpha   90.00
_cell.angle_beta   90.00
_cell.angle_gamma   90.00
#
_symmetry.space_group_name_H-M   'P 1'
#
loop_
_entity.id
_entity.type
_entity.pdbx_description
1 polymer ?
#
loop_
_entity_poly.entity_id
_entity_poly.type
_entity_poly.pdbx_seq_one_letter_code
_entity_poly.pdbx_strand_id
1 'polypeptide(L)'
;MFNPQKSMKYTFYIPIVLFLSACASLPRLPGEKMDRLELDMKKEQIKDILGPGYTVAEKREDNGTTVEVLSYRDFYRDDEFYMFSGRLENMVQGTDAQDRE
;
A
#
# COMPACT_ATOMS: atom_id res chain seq x y z
N MET A 1 50.22 -27.68 22.24
CA MET A 1 49.71 -28.65 21.26
C MET A 1 48.27 -28.27 20.95
N PHE A 2 48.06 -27.42 19.92
CA PHE A 2 46.73 -26.98 19.50
C PHE A 2 46.18 -28.03 18.54
N ASN A 3 45.03 -28.61 18.87
CA ASN A 3 44.37 -29.64 18.09
C ASN A 3 43.27 -28.99 17.23
N PRO A 4 43.42 -28.89 15.90
CA PRO A 4 42.41 -28.29 15.05
C PRO A 4 41.60 -29.40 14.36
N GLN A 5 40.66 -30.01 15.07
CA GLN A 5 39.75 -30.99 14.47
C GLN A 5 38.30 -30.74 14.89
N LYS A 6 37.79 -29.54 14.58
CA LYS A 6 36.34 -29.31 14.46
C LYS A 6 36.06 -27.94 13.86
N SER A 7 36.32 -27.76 12.58
CA SER A 7 35.77 -26.60 11.87
C SER A 7 35.02 -27.07 10.62
N MET A 8 33.94 -26.36 10.33
CA MET A 8 33.25 -26.33 9.04
C MET A 8 32.40 -27.56 8.68
N LYS A 9 31.29 -27.75 9.39
CA LYS A 9 30.07 -28.31 8.77
C LYS A 9 29.02 -27.25 8.44
N TYR A 10 29.17 -26.02 8.96
CA TYR A 10 28.16 -24.96 8.83
C TYR A 10 28.40 -24.02 7.64
N THR A 11 29.60 -24.02 7.05
CA THR A 11 29.98 -23.13 5.94
C THR A 11 29.13 -23.33 4.69
N PHE A 12 28.60 -24.53 4.49
CA PHE A 12 27.75 -24.85 3.34
C PHE A 12 26.31 -24.33 3.46
N TYR A 13 25.84 -24.03 4.68
CA TYR A 13 24.47 -23.57 4.93
C TYR A 13 24.31 -22.06 4.79
N ILE A 14 25.40 -21.30 4.90
CA ILE A 14 25.43 -19.84 4.75
C ILE A 14 24.88 -19.37 3.39
N PRO A 15 25.31 -19.94 2.23
CA PRO A 15 24.77 -19.51 0.94
C PRO A 15 23.30 -19.90 0.75
N ILE A 16 22.84 -21.02 1.34
CA ILE A 16 21.45 -21.48 1.26
C ILE A 16 20.51 -20.52 2.00
N VAL A 17 20.91 -20.07 3.19
CA VAL A 17 20.14 -19.10 3.98
C VAL A 17 20.10 -17.73 3.30
N LEU A 18 21.18 -17.31 2.64
CA LEU A 18 21.23 -16.07 1.86
C LEU A 18 20.39 -16.12 0.58
N PHE A 19 20.22 -17.29 -0.03
CA PHE A 19 19.42 -17.44 -1.26
C PHE A 19 17.90 -17.42 -0.94
N LEU A 20 17.50 -17.87 0.25
CA LEU A 20 16.11 -17.92 0.68
C LEU A 20 15.54 -16.54 1.08
N SER A 21 16.36 -15.54 1.38
CA SER A 21 15.90 -14.19 1.72
C SER A 21 15.47 -13.36 0.50
N ALA A 22 15.88 -13.75 -0.71
CA ALA A 22 15.52 -13.06 -1.95
C ALA A 22 14.08 -13.33 -2.41
N CYS A 23 13.38 -14.29 -1.78
CA CYS A 23 12.00 -14.67 -2.11
C CYS A 23 10.96 -13.99 -1.21
N ALA A 24 11.29 -12.85 -0.59
CA ALA A 24 10.26 -11.98 -0.04
C ALA A 24 9.48 -11.39 -1.23
N SER A 25 8.41 -12.07 -1.63
CA SER A 25 7.49 -11.62 -2.67
C SER A 25 7.05 -10.19 -2.36
N LEU A 26 7.33 -9.27 -3.28
CA LEU A 26 6.64 -7.98 -3.30
C LEU A 26 5.14 -8.28 -3.26
N PRO A 27 4.35 -7.58 -2.42
CA PRO A 27 2.90 -7.72 -2.46
C PRO A 27 2.48 -7.51 -3.90
N ARG A 28 1.92 -8.57 -4.51
CA ARG A 28 1.39 -8.51 -5.87
C ARG A 28 0.28 -7.48 -5.84
N LEU A 29 0.56 -6.28 -6.34
CA LEU A 29 -0.45 -5.30 -6.72
C LEU A 29 -1.43 -6.03 -7.64
N PRO A 30 -2.70 -6.24 -7.25
CA PRO A 30 -3.70 -6.73 -8.20
C PRO A 30 -3.92 -5.63 -9.24
N GLY A 31 -3.15 -5.64 -10.33
CA GLY A 31 -3.30 -4.72 -11.46
C GLY A 31 -4.75 -4.68 -11.98
N GLU A 32 -5.48 -5.79 -11.81
CA GLU A 32 -6.91 -5.92 -12.09
C GLU A 32 -7.79 -4.88 -11.39
N LYS A 33 -7.39 -4.36 -10.22
CA LYS A 33 -8.12 -3.28 -9.53
C LYS A 33 -7.81 -1.90 -10.12
N MET A 34 -6.56 -1.69 -10.55
CA MET A 34 -6.13 -0.42 -11.13
C MET A 34 -6.73 -0.21 -12.52
N ASP A 35 -6.86 -1.27 -13.31
CA ASP A 35 -7.47 -1.21 -14.64
C ASP A 35 -8.95 -0.81 -14.62
N ARG A 36 -9.59 -0.86 -13.45
CA ARG A 36 -11.00 -0.48 -13.25
C ARG A 36 -11.16 0.96 -12.76
N LEU A 37 -10.06 1.64 -12.41
CA LEU A 37 -10.11 3.02 -11.95
C LEU A 37 -10.12 3.98 -13.15
N GLU A 38 -11.10 4.87 -13.16
CA GLU A 38 -11.23 5.91 -14.19
C GLU A 38 -11.23 7.29 -13.53
N LEU A 39 -10.90 8.32 -14.32
CA LEU A 39 -11.04 9.70 -13.90
C LEU A 39 -12.52 10.04 -13.66
N ASP A 40 -12.77 10.99 -12.76
CA ASP A 40 -14.12 11.45 -12.38
C ASP A 40 -15.05 10.40 -11.73
N MET A 41 -14.50 9.25 -11.32
CA MET A 41 -15.23 8.32 -10.46
C MET A 41 -15.63 8.96 -9.13
N LYS A 42 -16.83 8.60 -8.65
CA LYS A 42 -17.26 8.97 -7.30
C LYS A 42 -16.54 8.14 -6.25
N LYS A 43 -16.39 8.70 -5.04
CA LYS A 43 -15.75 8.03 -3.90
C LYS A 43 -16.33 6.65 -3.59
N GLU A 44 -17.62 6.46 -3.75
CA GLU A 44 -18.33 5.21 -3.52
C GLU A 44 -17.87 4.14 -4.52
N GLN A 45 -17.70 4.52 -5.79
CA GLN A 45 -17.20 3.62 -6.84
C GLN A 45 -15.72 3.26 -6.59
N ILE A 46 -14.93 4.20 -6.10
CA ILE A 46 -13.54 3.98 -5.71
C ILE A 46 -13.48 3.01 -4.51
N LYS A 47 -14.36 3.19 -3.51
CA LYS A 47 -14.50 2.30 -2.35
C LYS A 47 -14.94 0.88 -2.75
N ASP A 48 -15.78 0.73 -3.76
CA ASP A 48 -16.19 -0.59 -4.25
C ASP A 48 -15.02 -1.36 -4.91
N ILE A 49 -14.09 -0.64 -5.55
CA ILE A 49 -12.93 -1.25 -6.23
C ILE A 49 -11.77 -1.50 -5.24
N LEU A 50 -11.40 -0.47 -4.47
CA LEU A 50 -10.21 -0.47 -3.62
C LEU A 50 -10.49 -0.88 -2.17
N GLY A 51 -11.76 -0.83 -1.75
CA GLY A 51 -12.20 -1.08 -0.39
C GLY A 51 -12.41 0.21 0.42
N PRO A 52 -12.93 0.08 1.65
CA PRO A 52 -13.21 1.24 2.51
C PRO A 52 -11.99 1.74 3.31
N GLY A 53 -10.88 1.00 3.32
CA GLY A 53 -9.71 1.28 4.17
C GLY A 53 -8.78 2.37 3.64
N TYR A 54 -9.31 3.56 3.34
CA TYR A 54 -8.51 4.73 2.94
C TYR A 54 -8.36 5.73 4.09
N THR A 55 -7.36 6.59 3.97
CA THR A 55 -7.23 7.84 4.73
C THR A 55 -7.25 9.02 3.76
N VAL A 56 -7.68 10.19 4.22
CA VAL A 56 -7.53 11.41 3.43
C VAL A 56 -6.14 11.95 3.68
N ALA A 57 -5.27 11.85 2.67
CA ALA A 57 -3.89 12.31 2.78
C ALA A 57 -3.75 13.82 2.56
N GLU A 58 -4.58 14.40 1.69
CA GLU A 58 -4.51 15.80 1.32
C GLU A 58 -5.87 16.33 0.88
N LYS A 59 -6.15 17.60 1.22
CA LYS A 59 -7.17 18.43 0.55
C LYS A 59 -6.50 19.72 0.12
N ARG A 60 -6.54 20.04 -1.16
CA ARG A 60 -5.93 21.26 -1.70
C ARG A 60 -6.85 21.97 -2.67
N GLU A 61 -6.66 23.27 -2.81
CA GLU A 61 -7.33 24.07 -3.84
C GLU A 61 -6.42 24.18 -5.07
N ASP A 62 -6.95 23.81 -6.23
CA ASP A 62 -6.26 23.86 -7.51
C ASP A 62 -7.17 24.56 -8.52
N ASN A 63 -6.78 25.75 -8.97
CA ASN A 63 -7.52 26.55 -9.97
C ASN A 63 -9.02 26.74 -9.64
N GLY A 64 -9.35 27.01 -8.37
CA GLY A 64 -10.72 27.20 -7.90
C GLY A 64 -11.52 25.90 -7.75
N THR A 65 -10.88 24.75 -7.93
CA THR A 65 -11.46 23.42 -7.69
C THR A 65 -10.77 22.80 -6.48
N THR A 66 -11.54 22.35 -5.49
CA THR A 66 -10.96 21.58 -4.39
C THR A 66 -10.71 20.15 -4.84
N VAL A 67 -9.49 19.66 -4.60
CA VAL A 67 -9.05 18.29 -4.87
C VAL A 67 -8.85 17.60 -3.53
N GLU A 68 -9.36 16.38 -3.41
CA GLU A 68 -9.12 15.50 -2.26
C GLU A 68 -8.31 14.28 -2.72
N VAL A 69 -7.41 13.81 -1.86
CA VAL A 69 -6.52 12.70 -2.13
C VAL A 69 -6.77 11.59 -1.12
N LEU A 70 -7.19 10.43 -1.61
CA LEU A 70 -7.40 9.22 -0.85
C LEU A 70 -6.13 8.36 -0.90
N SER A 71 -5.61 7.98 0.27
CA SER A 71 -4.44 7.13 0.44
C SER A 71 -4.87 5.78 1.00
N TYR A 72 -4.42 4.71 0.36
CA TYR A 72 -4.64 3.34 0.81
C TYR A 72 -3.32 2.75 1.25
N ARG A 73 -3.24 2.41 2.54
CA ARG A 73 -2.04 1.89 3.21
C ARG A 73 -2.29 0.50 3.76
N ASP A 74 -1.26 -0.33 3.75
CA ASP A 74 -1.23 -1.60 4.48
C ASP A 74 -0.76 -1.28 5.89
N PHE A 75 -1.67 -1.43 6.85
CA PHE A 75 -1.43 -1.20 8.26
C PHE A 75 -0.19 -1.94 8.81
N TYR A 76 0.21 -3.07 8.20
CA TYR A 76 1.34 -3.86 8.67
C TYR A 76 2.69 -3.38 8.13
N ARG A 77 2.70 -2.64 7.03
CA ARG A 77 3.93 -2.21 6.36
C ARG A 77 4.14 -0.70 6.40
N ASP A 78 3.11 0.08 6.75
CA ASP A 78 3.10 1.55 6.73
C ASP A 78 3.48 2.16 5.36
N ASP A 79 3.60 1.30 4.35
CA ASP A 79 3.83 1.68 2.96
C ASP A 79 2.51 2.19 2.37
N GLU A 80 2.59 3.18 1.49
CA GLU A 80 1.45 3.60 0.68
C GLU A 80 1.39 2.72 -0.58
N PHE A 81 0.23 2.12 -0.86
CA PHE A 81 0.05 1.23 -1.99
C PHE A 81 -0.78 1.86 -3.11
N TYR A 82 -1.77 2.69 -2.76
CA TYR A 82 -2.55 3.45 -3.74
C TYR A 82 -2.79 4.89 -3.28
N MET A 83 -2.72 5.81 -4.24
CA MET A 83 -3.13 7.20 -4.08
C MET A 83 -4.13 7.52 -5.19
N PHE A 84 -5.30 8.01 -4.82
CA PHE A 84 -6.32 8.45 -5.76
C PHE A 84 -6.67 9.91 -5.52
N SER A 85 -6.51 10.75 -6.55
CA SER A 85 -6.86 12.18 -6.49
C SER A 85 -8.07 12.47 -7.35
N GLY A 86 -9.05 13.17 -6.79
CA GLY A 86 -10.26 13.56 -7.52
C GLY A 86 -10.82 14.88 -7.04
N ARG A 87 -11.76 15.44 -7.81
CA ARG A 87 -12.47 16.64 -7.39
C ARG A 87 -13.30 16.36 -6.16
N LEU A 88 -13.27 17.29 -5.21
CA LEU A 88 -13.98 17.17 -3.95
C LEU A 88 -15.48 16.97 -4.16
N GLU A 89 -16.10 17.59 -5.16
CA GLU A 89 -17.51 17.40 -5.49
C GLU A 89 -17.89 15.93 -5.79
N ASN A 90 -16.94 15.17 -6.35
CA ASN A 90 -17.10 13.73 -6.63
C ASN A 90 -16.70 12.86 -5.44
N MET A 91 -16.01 13.45 -4.45
CA MET A 91 -15.52 12.77 -3.26
C MET A 91 -16.35 13.06 -2.00
N VAL A 92 -17.30 13.99 -2.10
CA VAL A 92 -18.23 14.33 -1.03
C VAL A 92 -19.52 13.54 -1.22
N GLN A 93 -19.70 12.47 -0.44
CA GLN A 93 -21.03 11.97 -0.12
C GLN A 93 -21.10 11.37 1.29
N GLY A 94 -22.11 11.85 2.05
CA GLY A 94 -22.62 11.32 3.32
C GLY A 94 -21.60 11.18 4.45
N THR A 95 -21.41 12.25 5.24
CA THR A 95 -20.83 12.26 6.60
C THR A 95 -20.23 10.92 7.04
N ASP A 96 -19.00 10.64 6.61
CA ASP A 96 -18.23 9.52 7.14
C ASP A 96 -17.91 9.89 8.59
N ALA A 97 -18.76 9.42 9.51
CA ALA A 97 -18.51 9.44 10.95
C ALA A 97 -17.35 8.48 11.25
N GLN A 98 -16.14 8.92 10.93
CA GLN A 98 -14.92 8.19 11.25
C GLN A 98 -13.87 9.19 11.73
N ASP A 99 -14.28 9.94 12.75
CA ASP A 99 -13.39 10.65 13.66
C ASP A 99 -13.91 10.36 15.08
N ARG A 100 -13.59 9.17 15.56
CA ARG A 100 -13.63 8.73 16.97
C ARG A 100 -13.06 7.32 17.04
N GLU A 101 -11.79 7.25 17.42
CA GLU A 101 -11.29 6.43 18.54
C GLU A 101 -9.90 6.91 18.95
#